data_AF-A0A1S2L322-F1
#
_entry.id   AF-A0A1S2L322-F1
#
_cell.length_a   1.000
_cell.length_b   1.000
_cell.length_c   1.000
_cell.angle_alpha   90.00
_cell.angle_beta   90.00
_cell.angle_gamma   90.00
#
_symmetry.space_group_name_H-M   'P 1'
#
loop_
_entity.id
_entity.type
_entity.pdbx_description
1 polymer ?
#
loop_
_entity_poly.entity_id
_entity_poly.type
_entity_poly.pdbx_seq_one_letter_code
_entity_poly.pdbx_strand_id
1 'polypeptide(L)'
;MSKKALLNIFLLLLFTISLVGCSKQVTLPAEVSNPEDQKVVMDNENGVEEQDEIKEEEQGEIKEEKAEEISEDTENGTDNKESDKENQENVLYISASKLNVRADSNTKSKVLGSLAKGQEVKVIEEVKTEETIWYKIELENTENNNEGWILSQYTVQDMNDLLTSPTLFDDKDMNDYFTSPTLFDDNTIIAYYGHPNSKIMGIVGRHSKEELISLVQETSEKYDALNGDQGVIPAVYLVYGTVQPEGEISKMNFDLVMSYIEAAYKNGILIYLDHQMGKYYPTNALNEILPFLKYPNVHLALDPEWRTNKPMKEVGHLTGTELNEIQETMRDYIISNGIQGKRQFVFQQFIETMIHDIEAVSSNYDPVLLVHNTSGWGPPEGKVATHTKNAKATNIPYKGFKLWYFYSNKPGVHFDNPLMTPEQVLELNPKPGLIIYQ
;
A
#
# COMPACT_ATOMS: atom_id res chain seq x y z
N MET A 1 3.74 38.27 2.75
CA MET A 1 5.11 37.72 2.85
C MET A 1 5.05 36.29 2.34
N SER A 2 5.97 35.88 1.47
CA SER A 2 5.92 34.54 0.84
C SER A 2 6.27 33.43 1.84
N LYS A 3 5.58 32.28 1.76
CA LYS A 3 5.78 31.12 2.64
C LYS A 3 7.13 30.39 2.42
N LYS A 4 7.89 30.70 1.35
CA LYS A 4 9.13 29.98 0.94
C LYS A 4 10.37 30.22 1.84
N ALA A 5 10.20 30.47 3.14
CA ALA A 5 11.28 30.96 4.03
C ALA A 5 11.69 30.02 5.18
N LEU A 6 11.04 28.86 5.37
CA LEU A 6 11.28 27.98 6.53
C LEU A 6 12.08 26.70 6.24
N LEU A 7 12.23 26.30 4.98
CA LEU A 7 12.92 25.05 4.61
C LEU A 7 14.26 25.34 3.92
N ASN A 8 15.26 25.82 4.68
CA ASN A 8 16.59 26.11 4.13
C ASN A 8 17.74 26.10 5.17
N ILE A 9 17.67 25.22 6.16
CA ILE A 9 18.77 24.96 7.09
C ILE A 9 18.88 23.45 7.34
N PHE A 10 19.55 22.71 6.45
CA PHE A 10 20.50 21.62 6.77
C PHE A 10 21.02 20.91 5.49
N LEU A 11 22.09 21.42 4.87
CA LEU A 11 23.11 20.57 4.22
C LEU A 11 24.36 21.40 3.89
N LEU A 12 25.49 21.08 4.51
CA LEU A 12 26.79 21.63 4.08
C LEU A 12 27.93 20.66 4.41
N LEU A 13 28.30 19.82 3.44
CA LEU A 13 29.55 19.07 3.46
C LEU A 13 30.00 18.79 2.01
N LEU A 14 30.99 19.55 1.55
CA LEU A 14 31.63 19.33 0.25
C LEU A 14 32.52 18.09 0.30
N PHE A 15 32.51 17.30 -0.77
CA PHE A 15 33.64 16.46 -1.16
C PHE A 15 34.00 16.71 -2.63
N THR A 16 35.19 17.27 -2.85
CA THR A 16 35.80 17.47 -4.17
C THR A 16 36.79 16.35 -4.46
N ILE A 17 36.60 15.56 -5.52
CA ILE A 17 37.62 14.66 -6.07
C ILE A 17 37.68 14.82 -7.60
N SER A 18 38.90 14.85 -8.12
CA SER A 18 39.24 15.37 -9.45
C SER A 18 39.25 14.33 -10.58
N LEU A 19 39.13 14.84 -11.82
CA LEU A 19 39.24 14.12 -13.09
C LEU A 19 40.66 13.62 -13.42
N VAL A 20 40.77 12.34 -13.77
CA VAL A 20 41.65 11.72 -14.81
C VAL A 20 40.95 10.40 -15.22
N GLY A 21 40.81 9.94 -16.47
CA GLY A 21 41.29 10.43 -17.77
C GLY A 21 42.00 9.31 -18.55
N CYS A 22 41.37 8.70 -19.56
CA CYS A 22 42.04 8.14 -20.75
C CYS A 22 41.09 7.57 -21.81
N SER A 23 41.49 7.72 -23.08
CA SER A 23 40.80 7.20 -24.28
C SER A 23 41.33 5.84 -24.70
N LYS A 24 40.48 4.99 -25.30
CA LYS A 24 40.85 4.35 -26.59
C LYS A 24 39.64 3.84 -27.37
N GLN A 25 39.78 3.93 -28.68
CA GLN A 25 38.80 3.67 -29.72
C GLN A 25 39.27 2.44 -30.53
N VAL A 26 38.37 1.50 -30.86
CA VAL A 26 38.61 0.45 -31.87
C VAL A 26 37.32 0.26 -32.67
N THR A 27 37.45 0.14 -33.99
CA THR A 27 36.34 0.12 -34.96
C THR A 27 36.34 -1.15 -35.81
N LEU A 28 35.14 -1.75 -35.97
CA LEU A 28 34.63 -2.37 -37.20
C LEU A 28 35.32 -3.70 -37.67
N PRO A 29 34.63 -4.61 -38.41
CA PRO A 29 33.71 -4.34 -39.53
C PRO A 29 32.31 -4.97 -39.46
N ALA A 30 31.52 -4.70 -40.51
CA ALA A 30 30.16 -5.19 -40.73
C ALA A 30 30.03 -5.80 -42.14
N GLU A 31 29.16 -6.79 -42.33
CA GLU A 31 28.39 -7.10 -43.55
C GLU A 31 27.29 -8.14 -43.19
N VAL A 32 25.99 -7.80 -43.30
CA VAL A 32 25.04 -8.23 -44.38
C VAL A 32 24.85 -9.76 -44.43
N SER A 33 23.68 -10.32 -44.09
CA SER A 33 22.47 -10.32 -44.96
C SER A 33 21.12 -10.52 -44.22
N ASN A 34 20.01 -10.59 -44.98
CA ASN A 34 18.60 -10.34 -44.60
C ASN A 34 17.80 -11.65 -44.22
N PRO A 35 16.47 -11.67 -43.96
CA PRO A 35 15.89 -12.47 -42.88
C PRO A 35 14.95 -13.61 -43.36
N GLU A 36 14.42 -14.39 -42.41
CA GLU A 36 13.22 -15.21 -42.64
C GLU A 36 12.16 -14.92 -41.56
N ASP A 37 10.94 -14.65 -42.01
CA ASP A 37 9.74 -14.49 -41.20
C ASP A 37 9.27 -15.84 -40.63
N GLN A 38 8.86 -15.86 -39.35
CA GLN A 38 7.82 -16.78 -38.90
C GLN A 38 6.77 -16.04 -38.06
N LYS A 39 5.73 -15.57 -38.75
CA LYS A 39 4.42 -15.34 -38.14
C LYS A 39 3.81 -16.70 -37.80
N VAL A 40 3.47 -16.93 -36.53
CA VAL A 40 2.52 -17.99 -36.17
C VAL A 40 1.14 -17.35 -36.05
N VAL A 41 0.32 -17.59 -37.07
CA VAL A 41 -1.12 -17.39 -37.01
C VAL A 41 -1.72 -18.59 -36.27
N MET A 42 -2.66 -18.35 -35.34
CA MET A 42 -3.64 -19.35 -34.95
C MET A 42 -5.02 -18.73 -34.96
N ASP A 43 -5.68 -18.87 -36.11
CA ASP A 43 -7.12 -18.88 -36.19
C ASP A 43 -7.65 -20.11 -35.43
N ASN A 44 -8.84 -19.98 -34.86
CA ASN A 44 -9.70 -21.14 -34.57
C ASN A 44 -11.15 -20.65 -34.56
N GLU A 45 -11.74 -20.57 -35.76
CA GLU A 45 -13.19 -20.67 -35.89
C GLU A 45 -13.62 -22.11 -35.63
N ASN A 46 -14.65 -22.28 -34.81
CA ASN A 46 -15.62 -23.37 -34.97
C ASN A 46 -16.90 -22.93 -34.28
N GLY A 47 -17.86 -22.46 -35.07
CA GLY A 47 -19.21 -22.17 -34.59
C GLY A 47 -20.04 -23.46 -34.51
N VAL A 48 -20.96 -23.50 -33.56
CA VAL A 48 -22.20 -24.26 -33.64
C VAL A 48 -23.31 -23.32 -33.20
N GLU A 49 -24.22 -23.01 -34.12
CA GLU A 49 -25.49 -22.36 -33.80
C GLU A 49 -26.51 -23.45 -33.41
N GLU A 50 -27.30 -23.21 -32.36
CA GLU A 50 -28.71 -23.60 -32.35
C GLU A 50 -29.50 -22.62 -31.47
N GLN A 51 -30.74 -22.33 -31.88
CA GLN A 51 -31.61 -21.31 -31.28
C GLN A 51 -32.67 -21.93 -30.36
N ASP A 52 -33.63 -21.09 -29.94
CA ASP A 52 -34.85 -21.38 -29.18
C ASP A 52 -34.63 -21.55 -27.65
N GLU A 53 -35.51 -21.05 -26.77
CA GLU A 53 -36.85 -20.47 -26.95
C GLU A 53 -37.10 -19.41 -25.86
N ILE A 54 -37.76 -18.28 -26.17
CA ILE A 54 -38.20 -17.29 -25.16
C ILE A 54 -39.64 -17.62 -24.75
N LYS A 55 -39.93 -17.65 -23.45
CA LYS A 55 -41.30 -17.62 -22.90
C LYS A 55 -41.43 -16.62 -21.76
N GLU A 56 -42.39 -15.70 -21.93
CA GLU A 56 -42.93 -14.82 -20.90
C GLU A 56 -43.97 -15.57 -20.05
N GLU A 57 -44.18 -15.13 -18.80
CA GLU A 57 -45.34 -15.29 -17.89
C GLU A 57 -44.81 -15.24 -16.44
N GLU A 58 -45.46 -14.63 -15.44
CA GLU A 58 -46.58 -13.67 -15.43
C GLU A 58 -46.51 -12.84 -14.13
N GLN A 59 -47.30 -11.76 -14.01
CA GLN A 59 -47.32 -10.89 -12.82
C GLN A 59 -48.15 -11.47 -11.66
N GLY A 60 -47.70 -11.24 -10.41
CA GLY A 60 -48.40 -11.62 -9.19
C GLY A 60 -48.60 -10.46 -8.21
N GLU A 61 -49.83 -9.92 -8.18
CA GLU A 61 -50.36 -8.97 -7.18
C GLU A 61 -50.75 -9.74 -5.88
N ILE A 62 -50.91 -9.20 -4.66
CA ILE A 62 -51.13 -7.83 -4.12
C ILE A 62 -50.62 -7.80 -2.65
N LYS A 63 -50.17 -6.65 -2.11
CA LYS A 63 -50.78 -5.99 -0.90
C LYS A 63 -49.99 -4.81 -0.30
N GLU A 64 -50.67 -3.67 -0.23
CA GLU A 64 -50.41 -2.60 0.73
C GLU A 64 -50.77 -3.04 2.16
N GLU A 65 -50.06 -2.53 3.15
CA GLU A 65 -50.62 -2.27 4.49
C GLU A 65 -50.09 -0.92 5.00
N LYS A 66 -50.87 -0.22 5.83
CA LYS A 66 -50.79 1.24 5.95
C LYS A 66 -50.78 1.72 7.41
N ALA A 67 -49.82 2.59 7.70
CA ALA A 67 -49.75 3.54 8.82
C ALA A 67 -49.65 3.00 10.26
N GLU A 68 -48.72 3.56 11.02
CA GLU A 68 -49.05 4.33 12.23
C GLU A 68 -47.95 5.37 12.53
N GLU A 69 -48.35 6.61 12.83
CA GLU A 69 -47.48 7.66 13.39
C GLU A 69 -47.54 7.56 14.92
N ILE A 70 -46.39 7.50 15.62
CA ILE A 70 -46.32 7.85 17.05
C ILE A 70 -45.09 8.73 17.31
N SER A 71 -45.33 9.69 18.20
CA SER A 71 -44.57 10.88 18.59
C SER A 71 -43.09 10.72 18.98
N GLU A 72 -42.36 11.82 18.81
CA GLU A 72 -41.17 12.16 19.59
C GLU A 72 -41.44 12.02 21.10
N ASP A 73 -40.48 11.48 21.84
CA ASP A 73 -40.26 11.87 23.23
C ASP A 73 -38.75 11.88 23.52
N THR A 74 -38.32 12.84 24.34
CA THR A 74 -36.90 13.19 24.51
C THR A 74 -36.41 12.74 25.88
N GLU A 75 -35.40 11.86 25.97
CA GLU A 75 -34.66 11.73 27.24
C GLU A 75 -33.19 11.31 27.10
N ASN A 76 -32.37 11.86 27.99
CA ASN A 76 -30.91 11.84 27.97
C ASN A 76 -30.29 10.42 28.04
N GLY A 77 -29.37 10.13 27.12
CA GLY A 77 -28.32 9.13 27.31
C GLY A 77 -26.96 9.80 27.46
N THR A 78 -26.36 9.78 28.65
CA THR A 78 -24.96 10.19 28.84
C THR A 78 -24.02 9.15 28.25
N ASP A 79 -23.13 9.57 27.33
CA ASP A 79 -22.20 8.66 26.62
C ASP A 79 -21.30 7.87 27.57
N ASN A 80 -21.31 6.55 27.39
CA ASN A 80 -20.33 5.63 27.96
C ASN A 80 -18.96 5.87 27.32
N LYS A 81 -18.04 6.52 28.04
CA LYS A 81 -16.61 6.64 27.67
C LYS A 81 -15.70 5.59 28.32
N GLU A 82 -16.27 4.55 28.92
CA GLU A 82 -15.51 3.51 29.63
C GLU A 82 -15.28 2.22 28.81
N SER A 83 -16.06 1.95 27.75
CA SER A 83 -15.92 0.73 26.92
C SER A 83 -14.61 0.66 26.11
N ASP A 84 -14.09 1.81 25.68
CA ASP A 84 -13.05 1.83 24.64
C ASP A 84 -11.65 1.63 25.23
N LYS A 85 -11.48 1.82 26.54
CA LYS A 85 -10.19 1.57 27.23
C LYS A 85 -9.93 0.10 27.51
N GLU A 86 -10.96 -0.69 27.76
CA GLU A 86 -10.83 -2.11 28.12
C GLU A 86 -10.31 -2.96 26.93
N ASN A 87 -10.50 -2.49 25.69
CA ASN A 87 -10.03 -3.19 24.48
C ASN A 87 -8.52 -3.04 24.22
N GLN A 88 -7.87 -1.94 24.64
CA GLN A 88 -6.44 -1.71 24.38
C GLN A 88 -5.50 -2.38 25.40
N GLU A 89 -5.93 -2.65 26.63
CA GLU A 89 -5.05 -3.26 27.65
C GLU A 89 -4.62 -4.70 27.30
N ASN A 90 -5.36 -5.38 26.41
CA ASN A 90 -5.12 -6.77 26.00
C ASN A 90 -4.36 -6.93 24.68
N VAL A 91 -3.91 -5.84 24.03
CA VAL A 91 -3.16 -5.91 22.77
C VAL A 91 -1.66 -5.85 23.05
N LEU A 92 -0.89 -6.80 22.47
CA LEU A 92 0.57 -6.88 22.58
C LEU A 92 1.23 -7.10 21.22
N TYR A 93 2.52 -6.78 21.11
CA TYR A 93 3.31 -6.96 19.89
C TYR A 93 4.43 -7.98 20.11
N ILE A 94 4.64 -8.87 19.13
CA ILE A 94 5.68 -9.91 19.23
C ILE A 94 7.08 -9.31 19.10
N SER A 95 7.99 -9.59 20.04
CA SER A 95 9.36 -9.07 20.04
C SER A 95 10.39 -10.02 19.41
N ALA A 96 10.11 -11.32 19.38
CA ALA A 96 10.98 -12.32 18.76
C ALA A 96 10.80 -12.37 17.23
N SER A 97 11.89 -12.52 16.47
CA SER A 97 11.86 -12.65 15.00
C SER A 97 10.94 -13.78 14.51
N LYS A 98 10.78 -14.84 15.32
CA LYS A 98 9.78 -15.89 15.16
C LYS A 98 9.37 -16.44 16.52
N LEU A 99 8.09 -16.39 16.85
CA LEU A 99 7.52 -16.99 18.07
C LEU A 99 6.60 -18.16 17.72
N ASN A 100 6.80 -19.33 18.33
CA ASN A 100 5.93 -20.48 18.10
C ASN A 100 4.63 -20.36 18.90
N VAL A 101 3.49 -20.52 18.24
CA VAL A 101 2.17 -20.65 18.87
C VAL A 101 1.92 -22.10 19.22
N ARG A 102 1.38 -22.38 20.42
CA ARG A 102 1.30 -23.73 20.98
C ARG A 102 -0.10 -24.13 21.40
N ALA A 103 -0.36 -25.43 21.42
CA ALA A 103 -1.66 -26.01 21.79
C ALA A 103 -1.97 -25.93 23.29
N ASP A 104 -0.97 -25.69 24.14
CA ASP A 104 -1.08 -25.64 25.60
C ASP A 104 0.10 -24.83 26.17
N SER A 105 -0.06 -24.30 27.38
CA SER A 105 0.78 -23.35 28.14
C SER A 105 2.14 -23.92 28.61
N ASN A 106 2.82 -24.69 27.76
CA ASN A 106 4.11 -25.29 28.06
C ASN A 106 4.97 -25.52 26.79
N THR A 107 6.28 -25.64 26.95
CA THR A 107 7.23 -25.76 25.82
C THR A 107 7.22 -27.13 25.12
N LYS A 108 6.49 -28.12 25.63
CA LYS A 108 6.44 -29.51 25.12
C LYS A 108 5.18 -29.80 24.29
N SER A 109 4.16 -28.94 24.37
CA SER A 109 2.92 -29.07 23.62
C SER A 109 3.14 -28.86 22.12
N LYS A 110 2.18 -29.37 21.31
CA LYS A 110 2.20 -29.27 19.84
C LYS A 110 2.30 -27.80 19.40
N VAL A 111 3.20 -27.52 18.47
CA VAL A 111 3.24 -26.22 17.77
C VAL A 111 2.08 -26.17 16.77
N LEU A 112 1.26 -25.14 16.88
CA LEU A 112 0.13 -24.88 15.98
C LEU A 112 0.54 -24.02 14.78
N GLY A 113 1.45 -23.05 15.01
CA GLY A 113 1.91 -22.11 14.01
C GLY A 113 3.03 -21.23 14.55
N SER A 114 3.25 -20.08 13.93
CA SER A 114 4.22 -19.09 14.42
C SER A 114 3.88 -17.67 13.99
N LEU A 115 4.23 -16.72 14.85
CA LEU A 115 4.08 -15.29 14.65
C LEU A 115 5.44 -14.66 14.31
N ALA A 116 5.42 -13.54 13.58
CA ALA A 116 6.60 -12.74 13.26
C ALA A 116 6.79 -11.57 14.23
N LYS A 117 8.01 -11.01 14.32
CA LYS A 117 8.26 -9.76 15.07
C LYS A 117 7.35 -8.64 14.58
N GLY A 118 6.84 -7.82 15.49
CA GLY A 118 5.93 -6.71 15.21
C GLY A 118 4.48 -7.10 14.97
N GLN A 119 4.17 -8.40 14.87
CA GLN A 119 2.79 -8.85 14.73
C GLN A 119 1.99 -8.52 16.00
N GLU A 120 0.82 -7.92 15.80
CA GLU A 120 -0.16 -7.62 16.84
C GLU A 120 -0.89 -8.91 17.27
N VAL A 121 -1.15 -9.07 18.56
CA VAL A 121 -1.93 -10.17 19.12
C VAL A 121 -2.83 -9.70 20.25
N LYS A 122 -4.06 -10.23 20.31
CA LYS A 122 -5.00 -10.02 21.41
C LYS A 122 -4.88 -11.14 22.43
N VAL A 123 -4.53 -10.79 23.67
CA VAL A 123 -4.49 -11.69 24.82
C VAL A 123 -5.90 -11.90 25.36
N ILE A 124 -6.25 -13.15 25.63
CA ILE A 124 -7.56 -13.57 26.16
C ILE A 124 -7.46 -14.28 27.53
N GLU A 125 -6.28 -14.81 27.88
CA GLU A 125 -6.04 -15.49 29.16
C GLU A 125 -4.55 -15.38 29.53
N GLU A 126 -4.25 -15.22 30.83
CA GLU A 126 -2.89 -15.29 31.38
C GLU A 126 -2.78 -16.47 32.35
N VAL A 127 -1.78 -17.34 32.15
CA VAL A 127 -1.46 -18.44 33.06
C VAL A 127 -0.03 -18.31 33.58
N LYS A 128 0.11 -18.27 34.91
CA LYS A 128 1.39 -18.29 35.61
C LYS A 128 1.76 -19.72 35.97
N THR A 129 2.89 -20.18 35.45
CA THR A 129 3.60 -21.38 35.94
C THR A 129 4.68 -20.96 36.95
N GLU A 130 5.35 -21.92 37.60
CA GLU A 130 6.38 -21.62 38.61
C GLU A 130 7.55 -20.76 38.10
N GLU A 131 7.85 -20.80 36.79
CA GLU A 131 8.99 -20.08 36.18
C GLU A 131 8.61 -19.15 35.01
N THR A 132 7.42 -19.31 34.40
CA THR A 132 7.04 -18.59 33.16
C THR A 132 5.59 -18.15 33.15
N ILE A 133 5.31 -17.02 32.50
CA ILE A 133 3.96 -16.55 32.22
C ILE A 133 3.64 -16.88 30.75
N TRP A 134 2.47 -17.46 30.52
CA TRP A 134 1.94 -17.78 29.20
C TRP A 134 0.70 -16.97 28.93
N TYR A 135 0.62 -16.40 27.73
CA TYR A 135 -0.59 -15.77 27.24
C TYR A 135 -1.29 -16.71 26.27
N LYS A 136 -2.59 -16.89 26.46
CA LYS A 136 -3.48 -17.40 25.42
C LYS A 136 -3.87 -16.23 24.56
N ILE A 137 -3.77 -16.39 23.25
CA ILE A 137 -4.09 -15.37 22.26
C ILE A 137 -5.17 -15.84 21.32
N GLU A 138 -5.95 -14.90 20.81
CA GLU A 138 -6.81 -15.10 19.65
C GLU A 138 -5.96 -15.13 18.37
N LEU A 139 -6.31 -16.02 17.44
CA LEU A 139 -5.68 -16.17 16.14
C LEU A 139 -6.67 -15.83 15.04
N GLU A 140 -6.39 -14.76 14.28
CA GLU A 140 -7.13 -14.51 13.05
C GLU A 140 -6.86 -15.63 12.03
N ASN A 141 -7.94 -16.21 11.47
CA ASN A 141 -7.94 -17.21 10.40
C ASN A 141 -7.44 -18.63 10.75
N THR A 142 -8.06 -19.34 11.71
CA THR A 142 -8.02 -20.82 11.73
C THR A 142 -9.42 -21.45 11.69
N GLU A 143 -9.72 -22.25 10.66
CA GLU A 143 -11.05 -22.86 10.47
C GLU A 143 -11.51 -23.78 11.62
N ASN A 144 -10.63 -24.13 12.56
CA ASN A 144 -10.97 -24.81 13.82
C ASN A 144 -10.03 -24.34 14.95
N ASN A 145 -10.62 -23.80 16.02
CA ASN A 145 -9.97 -23.30 17.24
C ASN A 145 -8.99 -22.11 17.00
N ASN A 146 -9.54 -20.89 16.99
CA ASN A 146 -8.83 -19.60 16.87
C ASN A 146 -7.98 -19.23 18.10
N GLU A 147 -7.35 -20.19 18.77
CA GLU A 147 -6.65 -19.96 20.03
C GLU A 147 -5.33 -20.71 20.11
N GLY A 148 -4.34 -20.07 20.72
CA GLY A 148 -3.06 -20.71 21.03
C GLY A 148 -2.28 -19.99 22.11
N TRP A 149 -1.27 -20.67 22.64
CA TRP A 149 -0.44 -20.20 23.75
C TRP A 149 0.92 -19.71 23.26
N ILE A 150 1.34 -18.55 23.79
CA ILE A 150 2.65 -17.94 23.57
C ILE A 150 3.34 -17.61 24.90
N LEU A 151 4.66 -17.52 24.89
CA LEU A 151 5.47 -17.10 26.04
C LEU A 151 5.50 -15.57 26.13
N SER A 152 5.05 -15.00 27.25
CA SER A 152 4.92 -13.55 27.45
C SER A 152 6.23 -12.78 27.27
N GLN A 153 7.38 -13.37 27.63
CA GLN A 153 8.70 -12.75 27.50
C GLN A 153 9.11 -12.39 26.06
N TYR A 154 8.35 -12.86 25.06
CA TYR A 154 8.53 -12.52 23.65
C TYR A 154 7.45 -11.56 23.14
N THR A 155 6.89 -10.75 24.04
CA THR A 155 5.91 -9.70 23.73
C THR A 155 6.33 -8.37 24.36
N VAL A 156 5.86 -7.26 23.81
CA VAL A 156 5.93 -5.91 24.36
C VAL A 156 4.56 -5.24 24.30
N GLN A 157 4.32 -4.25 25.15
CA GLN A 157 3.05 -3.52 25.19
C GLN A 157 3.04 -2.36 24.18
N ASP A 158 4.16 -1.66 23.97
CA ASP A 158 4.30 -0.69 22.88
C ASP A 158 5.19 -1.26 21.76
N MET A 159 4.70 -1.22 20.51
CA MET A 159 5.50 -1.51 19.32
C MET A 159 6.78 -0.65 19.23
N ASN A 160 6.80 0.55 19.82
CA ASN A 160 7.99 1.41 19.91
C ASN A 160 9.14 0.77 20.71
N ASP A 161 8.84 -0.16 21.64
CA ASP A 161 9.87 -0.93 22.36
C ASP A 161 10.63 -1.91 21.44
N LEU A 162 10.14 -2.16 20.22
CA LEU A 162 10.80 -2.98 19.21
C LEU A 162 11.85 -2.22 18.39
N LEU A 163 11.91 -0.89 18.53
CA LEU A 163 12.71 0.03 17.73
C LEU A 163 14.10 0.28 18.33
N THR A 164 15.01 0.77 17.48
CA THR A 164 16.36 1.15 17.95
C THR A 164 16.35 2.44 18.79
N SER A 165 15.33 3.28 18.60
CA SER A 165 15.11 4.54 19.33
C SER A 165 13.62 4.69 19.63
N PRO A 166 13.12 4.20 20.78
CA PRO A 166 11.68 4.19 21.09
C PRO A 166 11.02 5.57 21.02
N THR A 167 11.74 6.63 21.41
CA THR A 167 11.25 8.02 21.42
C THR A 167 11.38 8.73 20.06
N LEU A 168 11.65 8.01 18.97
CA LEU A 168 11.85 8.65 17.65
C LEU A 168 10.59 9.40 17.18
N PHE A 169 9.42 8.83 17.43
CA PHE A 169 8.13 9.37 16.98
C PHE A 169 7.49 10.33 17.99
N ASP A 170 8.24 10.77 19.00
CA ASP A 170 7.78 11.76 19.99
C ASP A 170 8.00 13.21 19.51
N ASP A 171 8.63 13.42 18.34
CA ASP A 171 8.86 14.74 17.76
C ASP A 171 7.53 15.36 17.29
N LYS A 172 7.05 16.32 18.09
CA LYS A 172 5.78 16.99 17.85
C LYS A 172 5.75 17.76 16.52
N ASP A 173 6.84 18.43 16.13
CA ASP A 173 6.83 19.28 14.94
C ASP A 173 6.81 18.42 13.66
N MET A 174 7.53 17.29 13.67
CA MET A 174 7.47 16.28 12.61
C MET A 174 6.10 15.58 12.55
N ASN A 175 5.49 15.28 13.71
CA ASN A 175 4.16 14.71 13.77
C ASN A 175 3.09 15.69 13.25
N ASP A 176 3.11 16.95 13.68
CA ASP A 176 2.21 18.01 13.19
C ASP A 176 2.34 18.19 11.67
N TYR A 177 3.57 18.11 11.13
CA TYR A 177 3.83 18.15 9.69
C TYR A 177 3.14 17.00 8.95
N PHE A 178 3.43 15.75 9.33
CA PHE A 178 2.87 14.56 8.66
C PHE A 178 1.36 14.37 8.89
N THR A 179 0.78 14.96 9.95
CA THR A 179 -0.64 14.83 10.28
C THR A 179 -1.50 16.04 9.86
N SER A 180 -0.91 17.01 9.15
CA SER A 180 -1.60 18.19 8.65
C SER A 180 -2.90 17.84 7.89
N PRO A 181 -4.05 18.47 8.20
CA PRO A 181 -5.34 18.12 7.59
C PRO A 181 -5.42 18.46 6.09
N THR A 182 -4.51 19.31 5.58
CA THR A 182 -4.41 19.73 4.18
C THR A 182 -3.19 19.13 3.46
N LEU A 183 -2.47 18.18 4.07
CA LEU A 183 -1.19 17.66 3.54
C LEU A 183 -1.24 17.29 2.06
N PHE A 184 -2.31 16.60 1.64
CA PHE A 184 -2.49 16.10 0.28
C PHE A 184 -3.23 17.06 -0.66
N ASP A 185 -3.79 18.15 -0.12
CA ASP A 185 -4.43 19.22 -0.89
C ASP A 185 -3.38 20.28 -1.29
N ASP A 186 -2.49 20.60 -0.34
CA ASP A 186 -1.42 21.58 -0.48
C ASP A 186 -0.18 21.05 -1.22
N ASN A 187 0.02 19.73 -1.33
CA ASN A 187 1.25 19.13 -1.87
C ASN A 187 1.01 18.00 -2.89
N THR A 188 1.91 17.89 -3.86
CA THR A 188 2.06 16.69 -4.71
C THR A 188 3.07 15.73 -4.08
N ILE A 189 2.75 14.44 -4.05
CA ILE A 189 3.61 13.40 -3.48
C ILE A 189 4.44 12.75 -4.59
N ILE A 190 5.77 12.70 -4.43
CA ILE A 190 6.69 12.08 -5.39
C ILE A 190 7.31 10.83 -4.77
N ALA A 191 6.88 9.66 -5.24
CA ALA A 191 7.19 8.38 -4.63
C ALA A 191 8.16 7.53 -5.47
N TYR A 192 9.09 6.85 -4.81
CA TYR A 192 9.93 5.81 -5.40
C TYR A 192 9.47 4.41 -4.99
N TYR A 193 9.13 3.57 -5.96
CA TYR A 193 8.50 2.26 -5.78
C TYR A 193 9.50 1.10 -5.81
N GLY A 194 9.23 0.06 -5.03
CA GLY A 194 9.80 -1.28 -5.23
C GLY A 194 10.03 -2.06 -3.94
N HIS A 195 10.78 -3.16 -4.05
CA HIS A 195 11.19 -3.99 -2.92
C HIS A 195 12.71 -3.86 -2.70
N PRO A 196 13.21 -3.52 -1.50
CA PRO A 196 14.64 -3.30 -1.22
C PRO A 196 15.57 -4.43 -1.69
N ASN A 197 15.14 -5.68 -1.55
CA ASN A 197 15.92 -6.85 -1.97
C ASN A 197 15.78 -7.23 -3.46
N SER A 198 15.15 -6.39 -4.31
CA SER A 198 14.86 -6.74 -5.71
C SER A 198 15.01 -5.56 -6.69
N LYS A 199 16.13 -5.53 -7.42
CA LYS A 199 16.45 -4.53 -8.46
C LYS A 199 15.43 -4.46 -9.62
N ILE A 200 14.70 -5.56 -9.86
CA ILE A 200 13.70 -5.64 -10.93
C ILE A 200 12.32 -5.13 -10.50
N MET A 201 11.99 -5.17 -9.20
CA MET A 201 10.69 -4.72 -8.68
C MET A 201 10.59 -3.21 -8.53
N GLY A 202 11.70 -2.48 -8.62
CA GLY A 202 11.68 -1.02 -8.73
C GLY A 202 12.95 -0.34 -8.26
N ILE A 203 13.00 0.98 -8.42
CA ILE A 203 14.13 1.83 -8.05
C ILE A 203 14.55 1.69 -6.58
N VAL A 204 13.62 1.40 -5.67
CA VAL A 204 13.91 1.07 -4.25
C VAL A 204 14.95 -0.04 -4.12
N GLY A 205 14.87 -1.08 -4.93
CA GLY A 205 15.82 -2.20 -4.89
C GLY A 205 17.14 -1.94 -5.64
N ARG A 206 17.27 -0.80 -6.33
CA ARG A 206 18.43 -0.46 -7.19
C ARG A 206 19.51 0.33 -6.45
N HIS A 207 19.16 0.98 -5.34
CA HIS A 207 20.02 1.87 -4.54
C HIS A 207 20.10 1.44 -3.08
N SER A 208 21.09 1.94 -2.34
CA SER A 208 21.01 1.93 -0.87
C SER A 208 19.89 2.87 -0.38
N LYS A 209 19.43 2.68 0.85
CA LYS A 209 18.37 3.50 1.45
C LYS A 209 18.77 4.98 1.54
N GLU A 210 20.03 5.23 1.84
CA GLU A 210 20.61 6.56 1.99
C GLU A 210 20.71 7.28 0.63
N GLU A 211 21.15 6.59 -0.42
CA GLU A 211 21.10 7.11 -1.80
C GLU A 211 19.67 7.33 -2.27
N LEU A 212 18.75 6.41 -1.97
CA LEU A 212 17.34 6.48 -2.38
C LEU A 212 16.65 7.72 -1.81
N ILE A 213 16.91 8.05 -0.54
CA ILE A 213 16.44 9.27 0.13
C ILE A 213 16.90 10.53 -0.62
N SER A 214 18.20 10.62 -0.94
CA SER A 214 18.73 11.77 -1.69
C SER A 214 18.15 11.86 -3.10
N LEU A 215 17.98 10.73 -3.79
CA LEU A 215 17.48 10.69 -5.17
C LEU A 215 15.99 11.03 -5.27
N VAL A 216 15.15 10.67 -4.28
CA VAL A 216 13.73 11.06 -4.30
C VAL A 216 13.55 12.54 -3.93
N GLN A 217 14.42 13.08 -3.06
CA GLN A 217 14.48 14.52 -2.80
C GLN A 217 14.88 15.30 -4.06
N GLU A 218 15.94 14.90 -4.78
CA GLU A 218 16.35 15.53 -6.05
C GLU A 218 15.25 15.48 -7.13
N THR A 219 14.50 14.37 -7.22
CA THR A 219 13.34 14.31 -8.13
C THR A 219 12.17 15.17 -7.63
N SER A 220 11.97 15.30 -6.32
CA SER A 220 10.95 16.18 -5.74
C SER A 220 11.23 17.66 -6.02
N GLU A 221 12.49 18.11 -5.96
CA GLU A 221 12.90 19.47 -6.32
C GLU A 221 12.56 19.84 -7.77
N LYS A 222 12.66 18.87 -8.70
CA LYS A 222 12.26 19.07 -10.11
C LYS A 222 10.77 19.30 -10.26
N TYR A 223 9.95 18.67 -9.43
CA TYR A 223 8.51 18.95 -9.36
C TYR A 223 8.23 20.28 -8.66
N ASP A 224 8.87 20.62 -7.53
CA ASP A 224 8.63 21.88 -6.80
C ASP A 224 8.91 23.11 -7.67
N ALA A 225 9.94 23.05 -8.52
CA ALA A 225 10.26 24.09 -9.50
C ALA A 225 9.14 24.33 -10.54
N LEU A 226 8.24 23.37 -10.74
CA LEU A 226 7.16 23.37 -11.75
C LEU A 226 5.75 23.44 -11.13
N ASN A 227 5.59 23.07 -9.86
CA ASN A 227 4.28 22.80 -9.24
C ASN A 227 3.48 24.08 -8.86
N GLY A 228 4.08 25.26 -9.03
CA GLY A 228 3.47 26.55 -8.76
C GLY A 228 3.47 26.90 -7.26
N ASP A 229 2.27 27.05 -6.69
CA ASP A 229 2.07 27.33 -5.25
C ASP A 229 1.87 26.06 -4.41
N GLN A 230 1.65 24.89 -5.03
CA GLN A 230 1.61 23.60 -4.33
C GLN A 230 3.03 23.17 -3.96
N GLY A 231 3.20 22.67 -2.74
CA GLY A 231 4.46 22.07 -2.32
C GLY A 231 4.67 20.67 -2.90
N VAL A 232 5.78 20.05 -2.52
CA VAL A 232 6.11 18.67 -2.88
C VAL A 232 6.61 17.91 -1.68
N ILE A 233 6.14 16.66 -1.50
CA ILE A 233 6.59 15.77 -0.44
C ILE A 233 7.19 14.49 -1.05
N PRO A 234 8.47 14.18 -0.78
CA PRO A 234 9.08 12.92 -1.20
C PRO A 234 8.48 11.71 -0.46
N ALA A 235 8.43 10.55 -1.13
CA ALA A 235 7.93 9.31 -0.56
C ALA A 235 8.71 8.06 -1.01
N VAL A 236 8.69 7.00 -0.20
CA VAL A 236 9.17 5.66 -0.57
C VAL A 236 8.02 4.67 -0.48
N TYR A 237 7.77 3.96 -1.57
CA TYR A 237 6.61 3.09 -1.75
C TYR A 237 7.13 1.64 -1.79
N LEU A 238 6.96 0.94 -0.68
CA LEU A 238 7.55 -0.37 -0.40
C LEU A 238 6.54 -1.48 -0.70
N VAL A 239 6.95 -2.45 -1.52
CA VAL A 239 6.21 -3.73 -1.62
C VAL A 239 6.47 -4.52 -0.34
N TYR A 240 5.53 -4.48 0.61
CA TYR A 240 5.56 -5.23 1.86
C TYR A 240 5.25 -6.71 1.61
N GLY A 241 4.11 -6.98 0.96
CA GLY A 241 3.67 -8.32 0.60
C GLY A 241 3.98 -8.57 -0.88
N THR A 242 4.84 -9.54 -1.17
CA THR A 242 5.20 -9.93 -2.55
C THR A 242 4.59 -11.29 -2.90
N VAL A 243 3.76 -11.35 -3.93
CA VAL A 243 3.13 -12.61 -4.34
C VAL A 243 4.15 -13.59 -4.93
N GLN A 244 3.94 -14.87 -4.64
CA GLN A 244 4.74 -16.02 -5.01
C GLN A 244 3.89 -16.99 -5.83
N PRO A 245 4.47 -18.05 -6.45
CA PRO A 245 3.69 -19.10 -7.12
C PRO A 245 2.54 -19.63 -6.26
N GLU A 246 1.46 -20.05 -6.91
CA GLU A 246 0.18 -20.45 -6.29
C GLU A 246 -0.54 -19.35 -5.48
N GLY A 247 -0.11 -18.10 -5.58
CA GLY A 247 -0.71 -16.95 -4.88
C GLY A 247 -0.31 -16.82 -3.42
N GLU A 248 0.76 -17.50 -2.99
CA GLU A 248 1.32 -17.37 -1.63
C GLU A 248 2.04 -16.03 -1.44
N ILE A 249 2.22 -15.59 -0.19
CA ILE A 249 2.83 -14.28 0.12
C ILE A 249 4.19 -14.44 0.78
N SER A 250 5.21 -13.77 0.22
CA SER A 250 6.47 -13.49 0.88
C SER A 250 6.44 -12.08 1.46
N LYS A 251 6.61 -11.96 2.78
CA LYS A 251 6.47 -10.69 3.52
C LYS A 251 7.84 -10.07 3.82
N MET A 252 7.92 -8.75 3.73
CA MET A 252 9.05 -8.00 4.27
C MET A 252 9.09 -8.16 5.80
N ASN A 253 10.25 -8.46 6.38
CA ASN A 253 10.37 -8.57 7.83
C ASN A 253 10.29 -7.18 8.50
N PHE A 254 9.78 -7.15 9.73
CA PHE A 254 9.55 -5.94 10.50
C PHE A 254 10.78 -5.03 10.62
N ASP A 255 11.96 -5.60 10.90
CA ASP A 255 13.20 -4.82 11.07
C ASP A 255 13.58 -4.07 9.78
N LEU A 256 13.38 -4.70 8.61
CA LEU A 256 13.62 -4.06 7.32
C LEU A 256 12.59 -2.95 7.06
N VAL A 257 11.30 -3.21 7.28
CA VAL A 257 10.22 -2.21 7.12
C VAL A 257 10.47 -0.99 8.01
N MET A 258 10.68 -1.22 9.31
CA MET A 258 10.96 -0.14 10.26
C MET A 258 12.23 0.63 9.92
N SER A 259 13.27 -0.04 9.41
CA SER A 259 14.49 0.67 8.99
C SER A 259 14.25 1.71 7.89
N TYR A 260 13.22 1.54 7.05
CA TYR A 260 12.78 2.54 6.07
C TYR A 260 11.86 3.58 6.68
N ILE A 261 10.87 3.19 7.49
CA ILE A 261 9.97 4.14 8.19
C ILE A 261 10.76 5.13 9.05
N GLU A 262 11.68 4.63 9.89
CA GLU A 262 12.53 5.47 10.73
C GLU A 262 13.41 6.44 9.91
N ALA A 263 13.95 5.98 8.78
CA ALA A 263 14.84 6.78 7.95
C ALA A 263 14.06 7.84 7.15
N ALA A 264 12.89 7.48 6.65
CA ALA A 264 11.99 8.39 5.95
C ALA A 264 11.45 9.47 6.88
N TYR A 265 10.99 9.10 8.08
CA TYR A 265 10.49 10.03 9.09
C TYR A 265 11.54 11.11 9.42
N LYS A 266 12.79 10.71 9.70
CA LYS A 266 13.93 11.61 9.98
C LYS A 266 14.26 12.60 8.83
N ASN A 267 13.71 12.40 7.64
CA ASN A 267 13.99 13.18 6.43
C ASN A 267 12.74 13.85 5.82
N GLY A 268 11.59 13.86 6.53
CA GLY A 268 10.35 14.45 6.01
C GLY A 268 9.70 13.64 4.87
N ILE A 269 10.02 12.35 4.77
CA ILE A 269 9.60 11.46 3.68
C ILE A 269 8.44 10.57 4.14
N LEU A 270 7.42 10.41 3.28
CA LEU A 270 6.32 9.47 3.47
C LEU A 270 6.70 8.03 3.10
N ILE A 271 6.05 7.06 3.71
CA ILE A 271 6.10 5.65 3.36
C ILE A 271 4.72 5.22 2.86
N TYR A 272 4.69 4.44 1.79
CA TYR A 272 3.52 3.66 1.41
C TYR A 272 3.87 2.18 1.54
N LEU A 273 3.06 1.40 2.25
CA LEU A 273 3.19 -0.06 2.34
C LEU A 273 2.18 -0.70 1.41
N ASP A 274 2.67 -1.45 0.43
CA ASP A 274 1.90 -2.06 -0.65
C ASP A 274 1.88 -3.58 -0.52
N HIS A 275 0.71 -4.18 -0.69
CA HIS A 275 0.54 -5.62 -0.57
C HIS A 275 -0.06 -6.23 -1.83
N GLN A 276 0.70 -7.11 -2.46
CA GLN A 276 0.29 -7.96 -3.56
C GLN A 276 -0.52 -9.13 -2.99
N MET A 277 -1.85 -8.96 -2.89
CA MET A 277 -2.76 -9.81 -2.09
C MET A 277 -2.71 -11.32 -2.37
N GLY A 278 -2.23 -11.76 -3.54
CA GLY A 278 -2.16 -13.17 -3.91
C GLY A 278 -3.54 -13.82 -3.96
N LYS A 279 -3.68 -15.03 -3.42
CA LYS A 279 -4.97 -15.73 -3.37
C LYS A 279 -5.91 -15.26 -2.25
N TYR A 280 -5.49 -14.31 -1.42
CA TYR A 280 -6.19 -13.96 -0.17
C TYR A 280 -7.28 -12.89 -0.38
N TYR A 281 -8.18 -12.77 0.60
CA TYR A 281 -9.18 -11.71 0.62
C TYR A 281 -8.52 -10.37 1.00
N PRO A 282 -9.02 -9.20 0.55
CA PRO A 282 -8.27 -7.96 0.66
C PRO A 282 -8.04 -7.50 2.10
N THR A 283 -9.01 -7.73 3.00
CA THR A 283 -8.89 -7.39 4.43
C THR A 283 -7.81 -8.23 5.13
N ASN A 284 -7.57 -9.49 4.74
CA ASN A 284 -6.43 -10.25 5.25
C ASN A 284 -5.09 -9.56 4.94
N ALA A 285 -4.91 -9.06 3.73
CA ALA A 285 -3.68 -8.35 3.33
C ALA A 285 -3.57 -6.98 4.01
N LEU A 286 -4.70 -6.29 4.19
CA LEU A 286 -4.80 -5.01 4.89
C LEU A 286 -4.39 -5.15 6.37
N ASN A 287 -4.92 -6.14 7.09
CA ASN A 287 -4.62 -6.39 8.50
C ASN A 287 -3.12 -6.58 8.78
N GLU A 288 -2.35 -7.08 7.81
CA GLU A 288 -0.90 -7.23 7.94
C GLU A 288 -0.14 -5.90 7.95
N ILE A 289 -0.72 -4.84 7.39
CA ILE A 289 -0.10 -3.52 7.22
C ILE A 289 -0.78 -2.40 8.03
N LEU A 290 -2.01 -2.60 8.53
CA LEU A 290 -2.70 -1.65 9.43
C LEU A 290 -1.85 -1.21 10.64
N PRO A 291 -1.13 -2.11 11.36
CA PRO A 291 -0.39 -1.70 12.57
C PRO A 291 0.70 -0.64 12.33
N PHE A 292 1.21 -0.51 11.10
CA PHE A 292 2.18 0.53 10.77
C PHE A 292 1.56 1.94 10.65
N LEU A 293 0.22 2.08 10.62
CA LEU A 293 -0.45 3.38 10.63
C LEU A 293 -0.24 4.20 11.92
N LYS A 294 0.22 3.53 13.00
CA LYS A 294 0.72 4.20 14.21
C LYS A 294 1.82 5.23 13.90
N TYR A 295 2.61 4.99 12.84
CA TYR A 295 3.62 5.93 12.38
C TYR A 295 2.99 6.98 11.45
N PRO A 296 3.16 8.29 11.71
CA PRO A 296 2.39 9.35 11.07
C PRO A 296 2.73 9.52 9.58
N ASN A 297 3.93 9.12 9.18
CA ASN A 297 4.38 9.17 7.79
C ASN A 297 4.04 7.90 6.99
N VAL A 298 3.24 6.96 7.51
CA VAL A 298 2.87 5.72 6.81
C VAL A 298 1.47 5.78 6.21
N HIS A 299 1.37 5.33 4.96
CA HIS A 299 0.15 5.15 4.17
C HIS A 299 0.10 3.73 3.62
N LEU A 300 -1.08 3.29 3.15
CA LEU A 300 -1.30 1.90 2.75
C LEU A 300 -1.72 1.79 1.30
N ALA A 301 -1.48 0.61 0.72
CA ALA A 301 -1.92 0.27 -0.61
C ALA A 301 -2.13 -1.24 -0.77
N LEU A 302 -3.06 -1.62 -1.63
CA LEU A 302 -3.19 -2.99 -2.13
C LEU A 302 -3.08 -2.94 -3.66
N ASP A 303 -2.41 -3.93 -4.25
CA ASP A 303 -2.26 -4.03 -5.70
C ASP A 303 -3.21 -5.10 -6.28
N PRO A 304 -4.33 -4.71 -6.94
CA PRO A 304 -5.30 -5.65 -7.50
C PRO A 304 -4.70 -6.55 -8.58
N GLU A 305 -3.63 -6.12 -9.27
CA GLU A 305 -2.98 -6.91 -10.33
C GLU A 305 -2.61 -8.32 -9.85
N TRP A 306 -2.21 -8.41 -8.58
CA TRP A 306 -1.64 -9.61 -8.00
C TRP A 306 -2.62 -10.42 -7.15
N ARG A 307 -3.92 -10.06 -7.15
CA ARG A 307 -4.96 -10.87 -6.50
C ARG A 307 -5.33 -12.10 -7.34
N THR A 308 -4.42 -13.07 -7.40
CA THR A 308 -4.56 -14.31 -8.18
C THR A 308 -3.77 -15.46 -7.57
N ASN A 309 -4.18 -16.71 -7.85
CA ASN A 309 -3.37 -17.90 -7.62
C ASN A 309 -2.40 -18.21 -8.78
N LYS A 310 -2.50 -17.50 -9.91
CA LYS A 310 -1.67 -17.67 -11.11
C LYS A 310 -0.95 -16.36 -11.48
N PRO A 311 -0.04 -15.85 -10.62
CA PRO A 311 0.72 -14.65 -10.92
C PRO A 311 1.51 -14.80 -12.22
N MET A 312 1.77 -13.68 -12.90
CA MET A 312 2.38 -13.60 -14.24
C MET A 312 1.56 -14.22 -15.40
N LYS A 313 0.34 -14.73 -15.14
CA LYS A 313 -0.54 -15.33 -16.17
C LYS A 313 -1.91 -14.67 -16.22
N GLU A 314 -2.44 -14.30 -15.05
CA GLU A 314 -3.75 -13.68 -14.88
C GLU A 314 -3.59 -12.38 -14.08
N VAL A 315 -4.38 -11.37 -14.43
CA VAL A 315 -4.46 -10.10 -13.69
C VAL A 315 -5.65 -10.22 -12.72
N GLY A 316 -5.41 -9.97 -11.43
CA GLY A 316 -6.44 -9.97 -10.40
C GLY A 316 -7.37 -8.76 -10.46
N HIS A 317 -8.35 -8.71 -9.55
CA HIS A 317 -9.32 -7.62 -9.48
C HIS A 317 -9.87 -7.38 -8.05
N LEU A 318 -10.43 -6.20 -7.85
CA LEU A 318 -11.32 -5.86 -6.74
C LEU A 318 -12.69 -5.44 -7.28
N THR A 319 -13.71 -5.49 -6.43
CA THR A 319 -15.01 -4.85 -6.66
C THR A 319 -15.08 -3.48 -5.96
N GLY A 320 -16.01 -2.63 -6.38
CA GLY A 320 -16.29 -1.36 -5.69
C GLY A 320 -16.71 -1.55 -4.23
N THR A 321 -17.43 -2.64 -3.93
CA THR A 321 -17.80 -3.04 -2.56
C THR A 321 -16.58 -3.41 -1.71
N GLU A 322 -15.63 -4.18 -2.24
CA GLU A 322 -14.38 -4.51 -1.52
C GLU A 322 -13.52 -3.27 -1.28
N LEU A 323 -13.48 -2.31 -2.21
CA LEU A 323 -12.80 -1.02 -2.00
C LEU A 323 -13.46 -0.18 -0.91
N ASN A 324 -14.78 -0.28 -0.74
CA ASN A 324 -15.51 0.37 0.36
C ASN A 324 -15.20 -0.32 1.70
N GLU A 325 -15.19 -1.67 1.74
CA GLU A 325 -14.84 -2.46 2.94
C GLU A 325 -13.40 -2.21 3.41
N ILE A 326 -12.43 -2.12 2.49
CA ILE A 326 -11.04 -1.77 2.81
C ILE A 326 -10.95 -0.39 3.46
N GLN A 327 -11.62 0.62 2.90
CA GLN A 327 -11.63 1.97 3.46
C GLN A 327 -12.31 2.01 4.83
N GLU A 328 -13.42 1.28 5.01
CA GLU A 328 -14.13 1.13 6.29
C GLU A 328 -13.22 0.51 7.37
N THR A 329 -12.60 -0.63 7.06
CA THR A 329 -11.68 -1.34 7.97
C THR A 329 -10.51 -0.44 8.38
N MET A 330 -9.95 0.30 7.42
CA MET A 330 -8.84 1.23 7.66
C MET A 330 -9.26 2.47 8.46
N ARG A 331 -10.44 3.04 8.19
CA ARG A 331 -11.04 4.15 8.95
C ARG A 331 -11.25 3.74 10.40
N ASP A 332 -11.86 2.58 10.61
CA ASP A 332 -12.22 2.10 11.94
C ASP A 332 -10.96 1.75 12.76
N TYR A 333 -9.93 1.16 12.14
CA TYR A 333 -8.61 0.98 12.78
C TYR A 333 -7.96 2.32 13.18
N ILE A 334 -8.03 3.34 12.32
CA ILE A 334 -7.49 4.68 12.63
C ILE A 334 -8.23 5.32 13.82
N ILE A 335 -9.56 5.27 13.83
CA ILE A 335 -10.40 5.87 14.88
C ILE A 335 -10.20 5.13 16.22
N SER A 336 -10.32 3.80 16.22
CA SER A 336 -10.19 2.97 17.43
C SER A 336 -8.82 3.05 18.10
N ASN A 337 -7.76 3.31 17.33
CA ASN A 337 -6.41 3.48 17.86
C ASN A 337 -6.00 4.96 18.06
N GLY A 338 -6.92 5.91 17.88
CA GLY A 338 -6.67 7.34 18.06
C GLY A 338 -5.59 7.90 17.13
N ILE A 339 -5.37 7.28 15.98
CA ILE A 339 -4.30 7.63 15.04
C ILE A 339 -4.61 8.99 14.40
N GLN A 340 -3.66 9.91 14.48
CA GLN A 340 -3.85 11.30 14.05
C GLN A 340 -3.54 11.52 12.57
N GLY A 341 -4.25 12.48 11.96
CA GLY A 341 -4.05 12.93 10.58
C GLY A 341 -4.72 12.03 9.52
N LYS A 342 -4.86 12.58 8.31
CA LYS A 342 -5.39 11.82 7.17
C LYS A 342 -4.43 10.73 6.71
N ARG A 343 -4.95 9.69 6.05
CA ARG A 343 -4.15 8.60 5.48
C ARG A 343 -4.60 8.27 4.07
N GLN A 344 -3.67 8.22 3.12
CA GLN A 344 -4.00 7.72 1.79
C GLN A 344 -4.12 6.20 1.80
N PHE A 345 -5.14 5.70 1.11
CA PHE A 345 -5.24 4.31 0.66
C PHE A 345 -5.13 4.29 -0.87
N VAL A 346 -4.13 3.60 -1.41
CA VAL A 346 -3.86 3.59 -2.86
C VAL A 346 -4.24 2.23 -3.45
N PHE A 347 -4.90 2.24 -4.61
CA PHE A 347 -5.03 1.05 -5.45
C PHE A 347 -4.54 1.33 -6.88
N GLN A 348 -4.04 0.29 -7.53
CA GLN A 348 -3.48 0.33 -8.88
C GLN A 348 -4.54 -0.05 -9.92
N GLN A 349 -4.63 0.67 -11.04
CA GLN A 349 -5.42 0.24 -12.19
C GLN A 349 -4.75 0.61 -13.52
N PHE A 350 -4.63 -0.37 -14.42
CA PHE A 350 -4.15 -0.17 -15.81
C PHE A 350 -5.03 -0.82 -16.89
N ILE A 351 -5.94 -1.73 -16.52
CA ILE A 351 -7.03 -2.23 -17.36
C ILE A 351 -8.36 -2.17 -16.61
N GLU A 352 -9.47 -2.14 -17.36
CA GLU A 352 -10.82 -2.00 -16.82
C GLU A 352 -11.20 -3.15 -15.87
N THR A 353 -10.86 -4.39 -16.25
CA THR A 353 -11.17 -5.62 -15.51
C THR A 353 -10.44 -5.77 -14.17
N MET A 354 -9.61 -4.81 -13.76
CA MET A 354 -9.01 -4.80 -12.41
C MET A 354 -9.98 -4.27 -11.35
N ILE A 355 -10.96 -3.45 -11.71
CA ILE A 355 -11.91 -2.86 -10.77
C ILE A 355 -13.32 -3.01 -11.36
N HIS A 356 -14.08 -3.95 -10.83
CA HIS A 356 -15.49 -4.14 -11.16
C HIS A 356 -16.35 -3.16 -10.35
N ASP A 357 -17.46 -2.70 -10.94
CA ASP A 357 -18.46 -1.82 -10.30
C ASP A 357 -17.84 -0.55 -9.67
N ILE A 358 -16.91 0.09 -10.39
CA ILE A 358 -16.13 1.24 -9.89
C ILE A 358 -17.00 2.44 -9.51
N GLU A 359 -18.18 2.57 -10.11
CA GLU A 359 -19.20 3.57 -9.78
C GLU A 359 -19.86 3.36 -8.41
N ALA A 360 -19.78 2.16 -7.82
CA ALA A 360 -20.24 1.88 -6.47
C ALA A 360 -19.24 2.32 -5.38
N VAL A 361 -18.02 2.73 -5.76
CA VAL A 361 -17.01 3.20 -4.81
C VAL A 361 -17.40 4.55 -4.22
N SER A 362 -17.31 4.66 -2.89
CA SER A 362 -17.48 5.88 -2.12
C SER A 362 -16.11 6.40 -1.65
N SER A 363 -15.97 7.73 -1.57
CA SER A 363 -14.80 8.39 -0.96
C SER A 363 -15.13 9.02 0.41
N ASN A 364 -16.26 8.65 1.02
CA ASN A 364 -16.77 9.25 2.27
C ASN A 364 -16.27 8.49 3.52
N TYR A 365 -14.96 8.22 3.60
CA TYR A 365 -14.34 7.42 4.65
C TYR A 365 -13.28 8.19 5.45
N ASP A 366 -13.49 9.49 5.69
CA ASP A 366 -12.58 10.32 6.49
C ASP A 366 -12.25 9.64 7.84
N PRO A 367 -10.97 9.53 8.25
CA PRO A 367 -9.78 10.23 7.70
C PRO A 367 -9.03 9.51 6.56
N VAL A 368 -9.61 8.48 5.93
CA VAL A 368 -9.03 7.78 4.77
C VAL A 368 -9.30 8.54 3.47
N LEU A 369 -8.24 8.71 2.66
CA LEU A 369 -8.31 9.30 1.33
C LEU A 369 -8.01 8.24 0.26
N LEU A 370 -9.02 7.83 -0.50
CA LEU A 370 -8.86 6.87 -1.59
C LEU A 370 -8.15 7.50 -2.79
N VAL A 371 -7.02 6.93 -3.20
CA VAL A 371 -6.25 7.34 -4.37
C VAL A 371 -6.34 6.27 -5.47
N HIS A 372 -7.02 6.61 -6.56
CA HIS A 372 -7.03 5.81 -7.77
C HIS A 372 -5.75 6.08 -8.56
N ASN A 373 -4.75 5.18 -8.47
CA ASN A 373 -3.48 5.32 -9.17
C ASN A 373 -3.51 4.68 -10.57
N THR A 374 -3.24 5.49 -11.61
CA THR A 374 -3.01 5.01 -12.97
C THR A 374 -1.67 4.28 -13.03
N SER A 375 -1.73 2.97 -13.30
CA SER A 375 -0.56 2.10 -13.44
C SER A 375 -0.32 1.70 -14.91
N GLY A 376 0.49 0.67 -15.13
CA GLY A 376 0.86 0.18 -16.45
C GLY A 376 2.03 0.95 -17.05
N TRP A 377 2.72 0.29 -17.98
CA TRP A 377 3.95 0.76 -18.62
C TRP A 377 3.72 0.96 -20.13
N GLY A 378 4.53 1.81 -20.77
CA GLY A 378 4.54 1.92 -22.22
C GLY A 378 4.81 3.35 -22.74
N PRO A 379 4.42 3.65 -24.00
CA PRO A 379 4.58 4.99 -24.55
C PRO A 379 3.60 5.98 -23.89
N PRO A 380 3.94 7.29 -23.80
CA PRO A 380 3.12 8.31 -23.16
C PRO A 380 1.65 8.31 -23.60
N GLU A 381 1.40 8.14 -24.89
CA GLU A 381 0.06 8.10 -25.51
C GLU A 381 -0.86 7.08 -24.83
N GLY A 382 -0.37 5.85 -24.61
CA GLY A 382 -1.12 4.78 -23.95
C GLY A 382 -1.41 5.13 -22.49
N LYS A 383 -0.46 5.75 -21.80
CA LYS A 383 -0.60 6.11 -20.38
C LYS A 383 -1.54 7.27 -20.16
N VAL A 384 -1.50 8.28 -21.03
CA VAL A 384 -2.46 9.40 -21.07
C VAL A 384 -3.87 8.85 -21.35
N ALA A 385 -4.01 7.87 -22.26
CA ALA A 385 -5.28 7.22 -22.53
C ALA A 385 -5.83 6.43 -21.32
N THR A 386 -4.99 5.63 -20.63
CA THR A 386 -5.38 4.93 -19.39
C THR A 386 -5.78 5.93 -18.32
N HIS A 387 -4.99 7.00 -18.11
CA HIS A 387 -5.33 8.04 -17.14
C HIS A 387 -6.67 8.72 -17.45
N THR A 388 -6.92 9.03 -18.73
CA THR A 388 -8.17 9.63 -19.21
C THR A 388 -9.37 8.67 -19.03
N LYS A 389 -9.15 7.36 -19.09
CA LYS A 389 -10.18 6.36 -18.76
C LYS A 389 -10.45 6.32 -17.25
N ASN A 390 -9.41 6.23 -16.43
CA ASN A 390 -9.50 6.18 -14.97
C ASN A 390 -10.07 7.50 -14.37
N ALA A 391 -9.89 8.62 -15.07
CA ALA A 391 -10.47 9.93 -14.75
C ALA A 391 -12.02 9.95 -14.77
N LYS A 392 -12.67 9.02 -15.50
CA LYS A 392 -14.13 8.94 -15.56
C LYS A 392 -14.78 8.52 -14.23
N ALA A 393 -14.04 7.84 -13.37
CA ALA A 393 -14.45 7.56 -11.99
C ALA A 393 -14.33 8.84 -11.15
N THR A 394 -15.27 9.77 -11.32
CA THR A 394 -15.31 11.08 -10.65
C THR A 394 -15.71 11.00 -9.17
N ASN A 395 -16.29 9.87 -8.76
CA ASN A 395 -16.54 9.48 -7.37
C ASN A 395 -15.26 9.26 -6.55
N ILE A 396 -14.10 9.15 -7.19
CA ILE A 396 -12.78 9.01 -6.55
C ILE A 396 -11.90 10.20 -6.97
N PRO A 397 -11.88 11.32 -6.23
CA PRO A 397 -11.29 12.57 -6.70
C PRO A 397 -9.75 12.55 -6.72
N TYR A 398 -9.09 11.91 -5.75
CA TYR A 398 -7.63 11.82 -5.72
C TYR A 398 -7.13 10.81 -6.74
N LYS A 399 -6.32 11.27 -7.69
CA LYS A 399 -5.66 10.42 -8.69
C LYS A 399 -4.17 10.34 -8.45
N GLY A 400 -3.59 9.19 -8.81
CA GLY A 400 -2.15 9.03 -8.94
C GLY A 400 -1.73 8.63 -10.36
N PHE A 401 -0.44 8.72 -10.65
CA PHE A 401 0.15 8.32 -11.93
C PHE A 401 1.53 7.67 -11.72
N LYS A 402 1.69 6.43 -12.20
CA LYS A 402 2.91 5.63 -12.01
C LYS A 402 3.73 5.51 -13.29
N LEU A 403 5.02 5.78 -13.19
CA LEU A 403 6.05 5.84 -14.22
C LEU A 403 7.05 4.70 -14.04
N TRP A 404 7.62 4.20 -15.13
CA TRP A 404 8.49 3.03 -15.13
C TRP A 404 9.84 3.35 -15.78
N TYR A 405 10.87 3.47 -14.95
CA TYR A 405 12.23 3.72 -15.41
C TYR A 405 12.78 2.54 -16.21
N PHE A 406 13.53 2.87 -17.27
CA PHE A 406 14.40 1.88 -17.90
C PHE A 406 15.46 1.37 -16.91
N TYR A 407 15.54 0.06 -16.75
CA TYR A 407 16.58 -0.60 -15.95
C TYR A 407 17.40 -1.61 -16.76
N SER A 408 16.75 -2.48 -17.56
CA SER A 408 17.46 -3.45 -18.40
C SER A 408 16.55 -4.03 -19.48
N ASN A 409 17.14 -4.49 -20.59
CA ASN A 409 16.46 -5.25 -21.65
C ASN A 409 16.24 -6.73 -21.30
N LYS A 410 16.18 -7.10 -20.01
CA LYS A 410 15.92 -8.50 -19.61
C LYS A 410 14.44 -8.84 -19.82
N PRO A 411 14.09 -10.05 -20.28
CA PRO A 411 12.70 -10.50 -20.32
C PRO A 411 11.99 -10.31 -18.97
N GLY A 412 10.76 -9.79 -19.00
CA GLY A 412 9.97 -9.48 -17.80
C GLY A 412 10.34 -8.16 -17.08
N VAL A 413 11.30 -7.38 -17.58
CA VAL A 413 11.54 -6.01 -17.11
C VAL A 413 10.83 -5.04 -18.06
N HIS A 414 9.83 -4.33 -17.52
CA HIS A 414 8.99 -3.39 -18.25
C HIS A 414 9.35 -1.95 -17.90
N PHE A 415 9.19 -1.04 -18.87
CA PHE A 415 9.55 0.38 -18.74
C PHE A 415 8.74 1.26 -19.71
N ASP A 416 8.69 2.56 -19.44
CA ASP A 416 8.08 3.55 -20.31
C ASP A 416 9.07 3.99 -21.40
N ASN A 417 8.59 4.13 -22.64
CA ASN A 417 9.44 4.50 -23.77
C ASN A 417 8.74 5.44 -24.77
N PRO A 418 9.08 6.75 -24.79
CA PRO A 418 9.91 7.44 -23.80
C PRO A 418 9.21 7.54 -22.43
N LEU A 419 9.99 7.75 -21.37
CA LEU A 419 9.48 8.17 -20.07
C LEU A 419 8.91 9.60 -20.18
N MET A 420 7.74 9.86 -19.58
CA MET A 420 7.17 11.21 -19.54
C MET A 420 7.99 12.14 -18.64
N THR A 421 8.08 13.42 -19.02
CA THR A 421 8.74 14.45 -18.20
C THR A 421 7.82 14.95 -17.08
N PRO A 422 8.35 15.57 -16.01
CA PRO A 422 7.53 16.17 -14.95
C PRO A 422 6.46 17.14 -15.47
N GLU A 423 6.79 17.97 -16.47
CA GLU A 423 5.84 18.90 -17.11
C GLU A 423 4.66 18.13 -17.72
N GLN A 424 4.92 17.09 -18.50
CA GLN A 424 3.89 16.28 -19.15
C GLN A 424 2.99 15.52 -18.15
N VAL A 425 3.52 15.19 -16.97
CA VAL A 425 2.76 14.54 -15.89
C VAL A 425 1.91 15.55 -15.13
N LEU A 426 2.41 16.78 -14.93
CA LEU A 426 1.65 17.88 -14.31
C LEU A 426 0.57 18.46 -15.24
N GLU A 427 0.69 18.28 -16.56
CA GLU A 427 -0.31 18.62 -17.58
C GLU A 427 -1.47 17.60 -17.70
N LEU A 428 -1.39 16.45 -17.01
CA LEU A 428 -2.48 15.46 -16.99
C LEU A 428 -3.76 16.04 -16.37
N ASN A 429 -4.91 15.56 -16.83
CA ASN A 429 -6.21 15.97 -16.33
C ASN A 429 -7.07 14.76 -15.90
N PRO A 430 -7.47 14.65 -14.62
CA PRO A 430 -7.11 15.54 -13.51
C PRO A 430 -5.62 15.42 -13.15
N LYS A 431 -5.03 16.51 -12.65
CA LYS A 431 -3.63 16.52 -12.24
C LYS A 431 -3.39 15.48 -11.13
N PRO A 432 -2.42 14.55 -11.25
CA PRO A 432 -2.17 13.54 -10.23
C PRO A 432 -1.59 14.19 -8.96
N GLY A 433 -2.16 13.83 -7.81
CA GLY A 433 -1.66 14.21 -6.49
C GLY A 433 -0.54 13.30 -5.98
N LEU A 434 -0.46 12.08 -6.50
CA LEU A 434 0.59 11.09 -6.20
C LEU A 434 1.27 10.66 -7.51
N ILE A 435 2.57 10.86 -7.63
CA ILE A 435 3.35 10.47 -8.81
C ILE A 435 4.40 9.44 -8.35
N ILE A 436 4.34 8.25 -8.91
CA ILE A 436 5.16 7.10 -8.50
C ILE A 436 6.17 6.79 -9.59
N TYR A 437 7.43 6.49 -9.25
CA TYR A 437 8.44 5.98 -10.17
C TYR A 437 8.91 4.58 -9.75
N GLN A 438 8.88 3.61 -10.67
CA GLN A 438 9.34 2.23 -10.49
C GLN A 438 10.60 1.94 -11.31
#